data_AF-V5EQB9-F1
#
_entry.id   AF-V5EQB9-F1
#
_cell.length_a   1.000
_cell.length_b   1.000
_cell.length_c   1.000
_cell.angle_alpha   90.00
_cell.angle_beta   90.00
_cell.angle_gamma   90.00
#
_symmetry.space_group_name_H-M   'P 1'
#
loop_
_entity.id
_entity.type
_entity.pdbx_description
1 polymer ?
#
loop_
_entity_poly.entity_id
_entity_poly.type
_entity_poly.pdbx_seq_one_letter_code
_entity_poly.pdbx_strand_id
1 'polypeptide(L)'
;MASKQLLTIEEPSFDFDSDAKLKATWLGHAGVLVQLPPLTPKGRPIRVLFDPIFSQRCSPTQVAGPIRSYAPPCPISSLPPIDLVIISHNHYDHLDYDTVRDLWAANKDRLRFVVPLGNKDWFIGSAAGEAQAQQPAPSTATSPSTESLSSSWSFTPSAATTSALSIPAERVTELDWWAEVHLTQAGADADEGEALRVVCTPAQHGSGRYGVDTNCALWSSWYLEHPHSNADGTPTKLYFGGDTGCQFHGPSFPPAPPLAPASVPTTPASETGDSLFPNQPLRSHPTYRGGAHLSPDDELSSPYPPCPAFSEIITRLGHPSFLMLPISVGATISFLRSYIPLPDSISPFPRLTPGLTAANHMPPWDAVRVFDEMTSGQATCMAIHWGTFISGPEEVLKTLGQLKWACEQMGVRFARGEDAIGEKGKTFVALNHGGSITL
;
A
#
# COMPACT_ATOMS: atom_id res chain seq x y z
N MET A 1 20.23 18.41 18.31
CA MET A 1 19.99 19.16 17.05
C MET A 1 18.65 18.72 16.52
N ALA A 2 17.74 19.66 16.20
CA ALA A 2 16.44 19.32 15.64
C ALA A 2 16.64 18.52 14.34
N SER A 3 16.24 17.25 14.34
CA SER A 3 16.17 16.44 13.12
C SER A 3 15.25 17.20 12.15
N LYS A 4 15.78 17.65 11.02
CA LYS A 4 14.94 18.21 9.95
C LYS A 4 13.89 17.16 9.60
N GLN A 5 12.62 17.42 9.91
CA GLN A 5 11.52 16.64 9.35
C GLN A 5 11.60 16.78 7.83
N LEU A 6 11.75 15.66 7.13
CA LEU A 6 11.95 15.64 5.68
C LEU A 6 10.63 15.58 4.91
N LEU A 7 9.58 15.09 5.55
CA LEU A 7 8.19 15.28 5.15
C LEU A 7 7.57 16.34 6.05
N THR A 8 6.73 17.18 5.47
CA THR A 8 5.89 18.12 6.21
C THR A 8 4.49 17.54 6.37
N ILE A 9 3.81 17.97 7.43
CA ILE A 9 2.37 17.73 7.60
C ILE A 9 1.67 19.01 7.15
N GLU A 10 0.82 18.86 6.15
CA GLU A 10 -0.01 19.90 5.57
C GLU A 10 -1.45 19.74 6.07
N GLU A 11 -2.14 20.85 6.30
CA GLU A 11 -3.56 20.82 6.64
C GLU A 11 -4.36 20.50 5.37
N PRO A 12 -5.15 19.40 5.34
CA PRO A 12 -5.87 19.03 4.14
C PRO A 12 -7.03 19.98 3.84
N SER A 13 -7.20 20.38 2.58
CA SER A 13 -8.46 20.93 2.07
C SER A 13 -9.30 19.80 1.48
N PHE A 14 -10.55 19.70 1.90
CA PHE A 14 -11.52 18.72 1.38
C PHE A 14 -12.52 19.33 0.39
N ASP A 15 -12.27 20.56 -0.07
CA ASP A 15 -13.07 21.19 -1.10
C ASP A 15 -12.95 20.39 -2.41
N PHE A 16 -14.08 20.17 -3.07
CA PHE A 16 -14.13 19.43 -4.33
C PHE A 16 -14.54 20.38 -5.44
N ASP A 17 -13.67 20.53 -6.44
CA ASP A 17 -13.98 21.24 -7.67
C ASP A 17 -14.98 20.40 -8.49
N SER A 18 -16.10 20.99 -8.91
CA SER A 18 -17.12 20.29 -9.69
C SER A 18 -16.64 19.87 -11.08
N ASP A 19 -15.60 20.54 -11.60
CA ASP A 19 -15.01 20.22 -12.90
C ASP A 19 -13.91 19.16 -12.79
N ALA A 20 -13.53 18.76 -11.57
CA ALA A 20 -12.52 17.72 -11.34
C ALA A 20 -13.10 16.31 -11.53
N LYS A 21 -12.30 15.44 -12.12
CA LYS A 21 -12.59 14.00 -12.27
C LYS A 21 -12.41 13.26 -10.97
N LEU A 22 -11.40 13.66 -10.20
CA LEU A 22 -11.19 13.21 -8.83
C LEU A 22 -10.27 14.17 -8.08
N LYS A 23 -10.34 14.08 -6.75
CA LYS A 23 -9.33 14.66 -5.85
C LYS A 23 -8.85 13.58 -4.90
N ALA A 24 -7.54 13.43 -4.77
CA ALA A 24 -6.94 12.46 -3.85
C ALA A 24 -6.08 13.19 -2.82
N THR A 25 -6.34 12.91 -1.54
CA THR A 25 -5.62 13.46 -0.38
C THR A 25 -4.88 12.34 0.33
N TRP A 26 -3.56 12.45 0.44
CA TRP A 26 -2.77 11.45 1.14
C TRP A 26 -2.79 11.69 2.66
N LEU A 27 -3.42 10.80 3.41
CA LEU A 27 -3.56 10.90 4.86
C LEU A 27 -2.41 10.23 5.63
N GLY A 28 -1.46 9.66 4.88
CA GLY A 28 -0.29 8.96 5.37
C GLY A 28 -0.40 7.45 5.25
N HIS A 29 0.75 6.80 5.01
CA HIS A 29 0.86 5.35 4.84
C HIS A 29 0.07 4.92 3.60
N ALA A 30 -0.78 3.89 3.70
CA ALA A 30 -1.73 3.52 2.65
C ALA A 30 -3.04 4.35 2.70
N GLY A 31 -3.21 5.17 3.74
CA GLY A 31 -4.39 6.00 3.96
C GLY A 31 -4.57 7.07 2.89
N VAL A 32 -5.61 6.95 2.07
CA VAL A 32 -5.96 7.94 1.04
C VAL A 32 -7.45 8.22 1.04
N LEU A 33 -7.81 9.50 1.08
CA LEU A 33 -9.17 9.95 0.78
C LEU A 33 -9.26 10.32 -0.71
N VAL A 34 -10.12 9.62 -1.45
CA VAL A 34 -10.48 9.95 -2.83
C VAL A 34 -11.89 10.53 -2.85
N GLN A 35 -12.02 11.70 -3.44
CA GLN A 35 -13.28 12.38 -3.72
C GLN A 35 -13.57 12.24 -5.21
N LEU A 36 -14.75 11.71 -5.54
CA LEU A 36 -15.24 11.53 -6.90
C LEU A 36 -16.48 12.41 -7.14
N PRO A 37 -16.80 12.74 -8.40
CA PRO A 37 -18.01 13.48 -8.75
C PRO A 37 -19.28 12.79 -8.20
N PRO A 38 -20.37 13.55 -8.04
CA PRO A 38 -21.68 12.96 -7.74
C PRO A 38 -22.14 11.99 -8.84
N LEU A 39 -22.83 10.90 -8.45
CA LEU A 39 -23.50 9.99 -9.40
C LEU A 39 -24.87 10.51 -9.85
N THR A 40 -25.37 11.58 -9.26
CA THR A 40 -26.67 12.16 -9.62
C THR A 40 -26.55 13.68 -9.76
N PRO A 41 -27.36 14.33 -10.62
CA PRO A 41 -27.29 15.79 -10.80
C PRO A 41 -27.52 16.61 -9.53
N LYS A 42 -28.27 16.07 -8.57
CA LYS A 42 -28.51 16.68 -7.25
C LYS A 42 -27.66 16.04 -6.15
N GLY A 43 -26.71 15.20 -6.53
CA GLY A 43 -25.89 14.43 -5.61
C GLY A 43 -24.77 15.26 -4.99
N ARG A 44 -23.93 14.58 -4.21
CA ARG A 44 -22.73 15.18 -3.61
C ARG A 44 -21.53 14.35 -4.00
N PRO A 45 -20.31 14.89 -3.90
CA PRO A 45 -19.11 14.11 -4.16
C PRO A 45 -19.08 12.85 -3.32
N ILE A 46 -18.74 11.72 -3.95
CA ILE A 46 -18.54 10.44 -3.27
C ILE A 46 -17.17 10.47 -2.61
N ARG A 47 -17.11 10.10 -1.33
CA ARG A 47 -15.85 10.04 -0.57
C ARG A 47 -15.50 8.60 -0.22
N VAL A 48 -14.44 8.11 -0.86
CA VAL A 48 -13.89 6.78 -0.68
C VAL A 48 -12.58 6.89 0.10
N LEU A 49 -12.49 6.17 1.22
CA LEU A 49 -11.32 6.16 2.08
C LEU A 49 -10.66 4.78 2.03
N PHE A 50 -9.41 4.73 1.58
CA PHE A 50 -8.63 3.49 1.44
C PHE A 50 -7.72 3.29 2.65
N ASP A 51 -7.67 2.08 3.19
CA ASP A 51 -6.78 1.62 4.26
C ASP A 51 -6.47 2.66 5.35
N PRO A 52 -7.50 3.23 6.01
CA PRO A 52 -7.29 4.35 6.91
C PRO A 52 -6.63 3.92 8.23
N ILE A 53 -5.58 4.63 8.61
CA ILE A 53 -4.91 4.49 9.92
C ILE A 53 -4.61 5.86 10.57
N PHE A 54 -5.40 6.18 11.59
CA PHE A 54 -5.26 7.38 12.41
C PHE A 54 -4.65 7.09 13.78
N SER A 55 -4.60 5.83 14.19
CA SER A 55 -3.92 5.41 15.42
C SER A 55 -2.45 5.80 15.45
N GLN A 56 -1.92 5.94 16.66
CA GLN A 56 -0.50 6.21 16.85
C GLN A 56 0.35 4.97 16.55
N ARG A 57 -0.18 3.78 16.86
CA ARG A 57 0.50 2.51 16.60
C ARG A 57 -0.30 1.59 15.70
N CYS A 58 0.37 0.92 14.76
CA CYS A 58 -0.18 -0.20 14.00
C CYS A 58 0.04 -1.51 14.77
N SER A 59 -0.81 -1.76 15.75
CA SER A 59 -0.66 -2.87 16.70
C SER A 59 -2.00 -3.29 17.29
N PRO A 60 -2.13 -4.53 17.80
CA PRO A 60 -3.29 -4.92 18.61
C PRO A 60 -3.50 -4.05 19.85
N THR A 61 -2.47 -3.32 20.29
CA THR A 61 -2.53 -2.43 21.45
C THR A 61 -1.88 -1.09 21.15
N GLN A 62 -2.36 0.00 21.74
CA GLN A 62 -1.70 1.31 21.63
C GLN A 62 -0.52 1.48 22.61
N VAL A 63 -0.22 0.47 23.44
CA VAL A 63 0.88 0.50 24.42
C VAL A 63 2.20 0.01 23.84
N ALA A 64 2.16 -0.99 22.95
CA ALA A 64 3.34 -1.58 22.31
C ALA A 64 3.10 -1.78 20.81
N GLY A 65 4.15 -1.77 19.99
CA GLY A 65 4.06 -1.94 18.52
C GLY A 65 4.54 -0.71 17.73
N PRO A 66 4.61 -0.79 16.39
CA PRO A 66 5.18 0.28 15.56
C PRO A 66 4.45 1.58 15.74
N ILE A 67 5.20 2.64 16.05
CA ILE A 67 4.69 3.99 16.26
C ILE A 67 4.90 4.81 14.99
N ARG A 68 3.91 5.60 14.61
CA ARG A 68 4.05 6.54 13.49
C ARG A 68 5.06 7.63 13.81
N SER A 69 5.90 7.95 12.84
CA SER A 69 6.89 9.03 12.92
C SER A 69 6.29 10.41 12.62
N TYR A 70 5.21 10.44 11.85
CA TYR A 70 4.46 11.65 11.51
C TYR A 70 3.01 11.48 11.94
N ALA A 71 2.45 12.44 12.67
CA ALA A 71 1.05 12.44 13.07
C ALA A 71 0.10 12.37 11.85
N PRO A 72 -1.15 11.91 12.00
CA PRO A 72 -2.13 12.06 10.93
C PRO A 72 -2.31 13.55 10.64
N PRO A 73 -2.52 13.95 9.38
CA PRO A 73 -2.59 15.36 9.01
C PRO A 73 -3.82 16.08 9.57
N CYS A 74 -4.84 15.32 9.96
CA CYS A 74 -6.03 15.84 10.61
C CYS A 74 -6.66 14.75 11.50
N PRO A 75 -7.49 15.10 12.50
CA PRO A 75 -8.30 14.13 13.22
C PRO A 75 -9.46 13.57 12.38
N ILE A 76 -10.00 12.41 12.75
CA ILE A 76 -11.19 11.83 12.07
C ILE A 76 -12.37 12.81 12.10
N SER A 77 -12.53 13.59 13.17
CA SER A 77 -13.61 14.56 13.32
C SER A 77 -13.56 15.72 12.32
N SER A 78 -12.42 15.97 11.68
CA SER A 78 -12.30 16.99 10.62
C SER A 78 -12.42 16.40 9.22
N LEU A 79 -12.51 15.07 9.07
CA LEU A 79 -12.79 14.47 7.78
C LEU A 79 -14.20 14.87 7.32
N PRO A 80 -14.39 15.05 6.01
CA PRO A 80 -15.73 15.21 5.47
C PRO A 80 -16.52 13.89 5.66
N PRO A 81 -17.87 13.92 5.61
CA PRO A 81 -18.66 12.70 5.70
C PRO A 81 -18.23 11.64 4.68
N ILE A 82 -17.87 10.44 5.14
CA ILE A 82 -17.30 9.35 4.34
C ILE A 82 -18.40 8.39 3.90
N ASP A 83 -18.39 8.01 2.62
CA ASP A 83 -19.40 7.14 2.01
C ASP A 83 -18.95 5.68 1.99
N LEU A 84 -17.67 5.47 1.71
CA LEU A 84 -17.10 4.16 1.50
C LEU A 84 -15.73 4.07 2.17
N VAL A 85 -15.50 3.00 2.92
CA VAL A 85 -14.16 2.57 3.33
C VAL A 85 -13.81 1.28 2.59
N ILE A 86 -12.65 1.25 1.95
CA ILE A 86 -12.13 0.10 1.24
C ILE A 86 -10.88 -0.40 1.96
N ILE A 87 -10.83 -1.70 2.23
CA ILE A 87 -9.71 -2.35 2.91
C ILE A 87 -9.03 -3.32 1.95
N SER A 88 -7.71 -3.22 1.80
CA SER A 88 -6.92 -4.16 0.97
C SER A 88 -6.68 -5.49 1.67
N HIS A 89 -6.34 -5.48 2.96
CA HIS A 89 -6.05 -6.67 3.74
C HIS A 89 -6.04 -6.35 5.23
N ASN A 90 -5.84 -7.38 6.07
CA ASN A 90 -6.09 -7.29 7.50
C ASN A 90 -4.87 -6.96 8.35
N HIS A 91 -3.73 -6.52 7.81
CA HIS A 91 -2.62 -6.08 8.66
C HIS A 91 -2.99 -4.84 9.49
N TYR A 92 -2.34 -4.65 10.64
CA TYR A 92 -2.69 -3.56 11.58
C TYR A 92 -2.47 -2.16 11.04
N ASP A 93 -1.58 -2.01 10.05
CA ASP A 93 -1.30 -0.74 9.39
C ASP A 93 -2.26 -0.42 8.23
N HIS A 94 -3.17 -1.33 7.90
CA HIS A 94 -4.21 -1.15 6.86
C HIS A 94 -5.63 -1.28 7.42
N LEU A 95 -5.81 -2.12 8.44
CA LEU A 95 -7.07 -2.32 9.15
C LEU A 95 -6.90 -1.99 10.63
N ASP A 96 -7.08 -0.71 10.95
CA ASP A 96 -6.94 -0.17 12.30
C ASP A 96 -8.27 -0.12 13.06
N TYR A 97 -8.32 -0.77 14.23
CA TYR A 97 -9.56 -0.91 15.01
C TYR A 97 -10.13 0.43 15.48
N ASP A 98 -9.28 1.28 16.08
CA ASP A 98 -9.72 2.56 16.62
C ASP A 98 -10.21 3.49 15.51
N THR A 99 -9.51 3.50 14.37
CA THR A 99 -9.94 4.25 13.18
C THR A 99 -11.30 3.77 12.66
N VAL A 100 -11.50 2.46 12.49
CA VAL A 100 -12.79 1.92 12.00
C VAL A 100 -13.92 2.25 12.97
N ARG A 101 -13.69 2.12 14.28
CA ARG A 101 -14.67 2.48 15.32
C ARG A 101 -15.10 3.94 15.19
N ASP A 102 -14.15 4.84 15.09
CA ASP A 102 -14.41 6.27 15.11
C ASP A 102 -15.03 6.75 13.78
N LEU A 103 -14.60 6.19 12.64
CA LEU A 103 -15.22 6.41 11.33
C LEU A 103 -16.68 5.95 11.31
N TRP A 104 -16.95 4.75 11.82
CA TRP A 104 -18.30 4.23 11.94
C TRP A 104 -19.16 5.11 12.83
N ALA A 105 -18.65 5.50 14.00
CA ALA A 105 -19.36 6.38 14.92
C ALA A 105 -19.77 7.71 14.29
N ALA A 106 -18.92 8.30 13.45
CA ALA A 106 -19.15 9.57 12.78
C ALA A 106 -20.09 9.49 11.54
N ASN A 107 -20.26 8.31 10.93
CA ASN A 107 -20.91 8.18 9.61
C ASN A 107 -21.97 7.05 9.53
N LYS A 108 -22.60 6.68 10.66
CA LYS A 108 -23.54 5.54 10.76
C LYS A 108 -24.69 5.55 9.75
N ASP A 109 -25.12 6.73 9.32
CA ASP A 109 -26.23 6.91 8.38
C ASP A 109 -25.88 6.40 6.97
N ARG A 110 -24.62 6.57 6.56
CA ARG A 110 -24.20 6.41 5.15
C ARG A 110 -23.08 5.40 4.93
N LEU A 111 -22.14 5.28 5.85
CA LEU A 111 -20.88 4.59 5.61
C LEU A 111 -21.11 3.11 5.28
N ARG A 112 -20.41 2.65 4.24
CA ARG A 112 -20.29 1.25 3.86
C ARG A 112 -18.82 0.84 3.88
N PHE A 113 -18.57 -0.43 4.13
CA PHE A 113 -17.26 -1.06 4.05
C PHE A 113 -17.25 -2.05 2.90
N VAL A 114 -16.17 -2.06 2.12
CA VAL A 114 -15.90 -3.09 1.12
C VAL A 114 -14.56 -3.73 1.47
N VAL A 115 -14.58 -5.04 1.66
CA VAL A 115 -13.46 -5.79 2.23
C VAL A 115 -13.23 -7.09 1.44
N PRO A 116 -12.01 -7.65 1.47
CA PRO A 116 -11.72 -8.92 0.83
C PRO A 116 -12.36 -10.08 1.62
N LEU A 117 -12.57 -11.21 0.96
CA LEU A 117 -13.09 -12.44 1.56
C LEU A 117 -12.42 -12.81 2.90
N GLY A 118 -13.20 -13.21 3.91
CA GLY A 118 -12.71 -13.59 5.24
C GLY A 118 -12.48 -12.42 6.21
N ASN A 119 -12.77 -11.18 5.81
CA ASN A 119 -12.60 -10.00 6.66
C ASN A 119 -13.90 -9.47 7.26
N LYS A 120 -15.06 -9.83 6.70
CA LYS A 120 -16.35 -9.28 7.14
C LYS A 120 -16.69 -9.59 8.59
N ASP A 121 -16.40 -10.81 9.04
CA ASP A 121 -16.71 -11.26 10.39
C ASP A 121 -16.02 -10.40 11.46
N TRP A 122 -14.83 -9.89 11.14
CA TRP A 122 -14.12 -8.95 12.00
C TRP A 122 -14.90 -7.66 12.20
N PHE A 123 -15.61 -7.13 11.21
CA PHE A 123 -16.40 -5.89 11.34
C PHE A 123 -17.69 -6.08 12.13
N ILE A 124 -18.38 -7.18 11.88
CA ILE A 124 -19.70 -7.45 12.49
C ILE A 124 -19.57 -7.95 13.94
N GLY A 125 -18.37 -8.37 14.36
CA GLY A 125 -18.12 -8.89 15.70
C GLY A 125 -18.66 -10.31 15.91
N SER A 126 -18.86 -11.05 14.83
CA SER A 126 -19.24 -12.47 14.92
C SER A 126 -18.02 -13.27 15.34
N ALA A 127 -18.20 -14.20 16.28
CA ALA A 127 -17.17 -15.16 16.65
C ALA A 127 -16.95 -16.15 15.48
N ALA A 128 -16.25 -15.72 14.44
CA ALA A 128 -15.81 -16.59 13.36
C ALA A 128 -14.63 -17.44 13.86
N GLY A 129 -14.98 -18.52 14.55
CA GLY A 129 -14.05 -19.47 15.14
C GLY A 129 -14.66 -20.82 15.49
N GLU A 130 -15.83 -21.16 14.95
CA GLU A 130 -16.37 -22.52 14.95
C GLU A 130 -16.48 -23.04 13.51
N ALA A 131 -15.37 -22.95 12.76
CA ALA A 131 -15.20 -23.83 11.60
C ALA A 131 -14.94 -25.23 12.14
N GLN A 132 -16.02 -25.99 12.31
CA GLN A 132 -16.00 -27.43 12.48
C GLN A 132 -15.22 -28.01 11.29
N ALA A 133 -13.98 -28.45 11.53
CA ALA A 133 -13.20 -29.18 10.55
C ALA A 133 -13.87 -30.54 10.29
N GLN A 134 -14.89 -30.56 9.42
CA GLN A 134 -15.33 -31.77 8.77
C GLN A 134 -14.33 -32.07 7.66
N GLN A 135 -13.30 -32.83 8.01
CA GLN A 135 -12.54 -33.58 7.02
C GLN A 135 -13.51 -34.52 6.27
N PRO A 136 -13.41 -34.66 4.94
CA PRO A 136 -14.08 -35.75 4.26
C PRO A 136 -13.46 -37.07 4.72
N ALA A 137 -14.26 -37.90 5.39
CA ALA A 137 -13.85 -39.20 5.90
C ALA A 137 -13.47 -40.16 4.76
N PRO A 138 -12.37 -40.93 4.89
CA PRO A 138 -12.27 -42.22 4.20
C PRO A 138 -13.07 -43.27 4.98
N SER A 139 -13.93 -44.00 4.27
CA SER A 139 -14.62 -45.18 4.75
C SER A 139 -13.64 -46.28 5.18
N THR A 140 -13.77 -46.82 6.40
CA THR A 140 -13.99 -48.25 6.68
C THR A 140 -13.92 -48.60 8.18
N ALA A 141 -15.03 -49.14 8.68
CA ALA A 141 -15.21 -50.32 9.54
C ALA A 141 -14.50 -50.50 10.92
N THR A 142 -15.38 -50.66 11.92
CA THR A 142 -15.40 -51.62 13.07
C THR A 142 -14.71 -51.30 14.42
N SER A 143 -15.48 -51.65 15.47
CA SER A 143 -15.48 -51.29 16.90
C SER A 143 -14.56 -52.16 17.81
N PRO A 144 -14.72 -52.20 19.17
CA PRO A 144 -14.42 -51.19 20.20
C PRO A 144 -13.54 -51.74 21.37
N SER A 145 -12.91 -50.88 22.19
CA SER A 145 -12.76 -51.07 23.65
C SER A 145 -11.87 -50.01 24.33
N THR A 146 -12.40 -49.37 25.40
CA THR A 146 -11.81 -48.99 26.72
C THR A 146 -10.28 -48.78 26.82
N GLU A 147 -9.70 -47.76 27.45
CA GLU A 147 -10.03 -47.06 28.70
C GLU A 147 -9.56 -45.59 28.71
N SER A 148 -10.17 -44.83 29.63
CA SER A 148 -9.79 -43.50 30.11
C SER A 148 -8.39 -43.43 30.73
N LEU A 149 -7.64 -42.37 30.42
CA LEU A 149 -6.82 -41.67 31.41
C LEU A 149 -6.86 -40.16 31.13
N SER A 150 -7.29 -39.44 32.15
CA SER A 150 -7.30 -37.98 32.23
C SER A 150 -5.89 -37.43 32.32
N SER A 151 -5.57 -36.45 31.49
CA SER A 151 -4.56 -35.44 31.81
C SER A 151 -5.10 -34.08 31.41
N SER A 152 -5.61 -33.39 32.41
CA SER A 152 -6.09 -32.02 32.40
C SER A 152 -4.97 -31.06 32.05
N TRP A 153 -4.83 -30.73 30.77
CA TRP A 153 -4.20 -29.49 30.32
C TRP A 153 -5.31 -28.56 29.88
N SER A 154 -5.80 -27.75 30.82
CA SER A 154 -6.63 -26.60 30.51
C SER A 154 -5.75 -25.54 29.86
N PHE A 155 -5.67 -25.57 28.54
CA PHE A 155 -5.22 -24.43 27.77
C PHE A 155 -6.35 -23.41 27.82
N THR A 156 -6.18 -22.32 28.57
CA THR A 156 -7.00 -21.13 28.42
C THR A 156 -6.45 -20.36 27.23
N PRO A 157 -7.15 -20.29 26.08
CA PRO A 157 -6.75 -19.37 25.02
C PRO A 157 -6.95 -17.97 25.59
N SER A 158 -5.86 -17.22 25.72
CA SER A 158 -5.90 -15.81 26.11
C SER A 158 -6.54 -15.00 24.99
N ALA A 159 -7.82 -14.69 25.17
CA ALA A 159 -8.61 -13.65 24.52
C ALA A 159 -8.30 -13.37 23.03
N ALA A 160 -9.01 -14.07 22.15
CA ALA A 160 -9.32 -13.51 20.84
C ALA A 160 -10.14 -12.23 21.06
N THR A 161 -9.58 -11.06 20.75
CA THR A 161 -10.35 -9.83 20.66
C THR A 161 -11.25 -9.96 19.43
N THR A 162 -12.41 -10.59 19.61
CA THR A 162 -13.56 -10.38 18.73
C THR A 162 -13.82 -8.87 18.71
N SER A 163 -13.71 -8.24 17.54
CA SER A 163 -13.94 -6.80 17.45
C SER A 163 -15.36 -6.50 17.98
N ALA A 164 -15.48 -5.54 18.91
CA ALA A 164 -16.77 -5.14 19.46
C ALA A 164 -17.51 -4.12 18.57
N LEU A 165 -17.03 -3.91 17.33
CA LEU A 165 -17.53 -2.85 16.43
C LEU A 165 -19.02 -2.99 16.15
N SER A 166 -19.53 -4.23 16.11
CA SER A 166 -20.95 -4.55 15.92
C SER A 166 -21.57 -3.78 14.73
N ILE A 167 -20.81 -3.65 13.64
CA ILE A 167 -21.27 -2.97 12.43
C ILE A 167 -22.34 -3.86 11.77
N PRO A 168 -23.51 -3.33 11.38
CA PRO A 168 -24.54 -4.14 10.75
C PRO A 168 -24.03 -4.83 9.48
N ALA A 169 -24.38 -6.10 9.29
CA ALA A 169 -23.83 -6.94 8.21
C ALA A 169 -24.13 -6.41 6.80
N GLU A 170 -25.22 -5.65 6.64
CA GLU A 170 -25.61 -4.97 5.40
C GLU A 170 -24.75 -3.74 5.06
N ARG A 171 -23.95 -3.28 6.03
CA ARG A 171 -22.97 -2.19 5.86
C ARG A 171 -21.59 -2.70 5.45
N VAL A 172 -21.38 -4.01 5.42
CA VAL A 172 -20.10 -4.64 5.08
C VAL A 172 -20.28 -5.58 3.89
N THR A 173 -19.74 -5.19 2.75
CA THR A 173 -19.69 -6.01 1.54
C THR A 173 -18.35 -6.73 1.49
N GLU A 174 -18.41 -8.05 1.36
CA GLU A 174 -17.24 -8.91 1.25
C GLU A 174 -17.11 -9.46 -0.16
N LEU A 175 -15.90 -9.41 -0.73
CA LEU A 175 -15.67 -9.78 -2.13
C LEU A 175 -14.44 -10.69 -2.26
N ASP A 176 -14.60 -11.76 -3.03
CA ASP A 176 -13.47 -12.55 -3.56
C ASP A 176 -12.86 -11.84 -4.78
N TRP A 177 -11.68 -12.25 -5.23
CA TRP A 177 -11.07 -11.68 -6.43
C TRP A 177 -12.01 -11.82 -7.64
N TRP A 178 -12.05 -10.75 -8.42
CA TRP A 178 -12.93 -10.53 -9.56
C TRP A 178 -14.42 -10.36 -9.23
N ALA A 179 -14.82 -10.51 -7.97
CA ALA A 179 -16.15 -10.09 -7.55
C ALA A 179 -16.22 -8.55 -7.50
N GLU A 180 -17.40 -8.03 -7.77
CA GLU A 180 -17.65 -6.59 -7.85
C GLU A 180 -18.93 -6.19 -7.15
N VAL A 181 -19.02 -4.91 -6.79
CA VAL A 181 -20.22 -4.29 -6.26
C VAL A 181 -20.46 -2.96 -6.98
N HIS A 182 -21.72 -2.67 -7.25
CA HIS A 182 -22.17 -1.40 -7.81
C HIS A 182 -22.79 -0.55 -6.69
N LEU A 183 -22.24 0.63 -6.46
CA LEU A 183 -22.68 1.54 -5.43
C LEU A 183 -23.43 2.70 -6.06
N THR A 184 -24.69 2.85 -5.66
CA THR A 184 -25.55 3.96 -6.08
C THR A 184 -25.68 4.99 -4.97
N GLN A 185 -25.96 6.23 -5.34
CA GLN A 185 -26.20 7.29 -4.37
C GLN A 185 -27.69 7.37 -4.00
N ALA A 186 -28.00 7.57 -2.71
CA ALA A 186 -29.38 7.70 -2.24
C ALA A 186 -30.13 8.84 -2.97
N GLY A 187 -31.36 8.55 -3.41
CA GLY A 187 -32.16 9.47 -4.23
C GLY A 187 -31.98 9.31 -5.74
N ALA A 188 -31.18 8.33 -6.20
CA ALA A 188 -31.22 7.86 -7.58
C ALA A 188 -32.47 6.98 -7.79
N ASP A 189 -33.19 7.19 -8.90
CA ASP A 189 -34.23 6.26 -9.33
C ASP A 189 -33.60 4.90 -9.67
N ALA A 190 -34.17 3.82 -9.14
CA ALA A 190 -33.56 2.48 -9.12
C ALA A 190 -33.30 1.88 -10.51
N ASP A 191 -33.93 2.42 -11.56
CA ASP A 191 -33.86 1.92 -12.95
C ASP A 191 -33.00 2.82 -13.88
N GLU A 192 -32.50 3.99 -13.43
CA GLU A 192 -31.72 4.92 -14.28
C GLU A 192 -30.41 5.43 -13.64
N GLY A 193 -30.02 4.90 -12.49
CA GLY A 193 -28.87 5.42 -11.72
C GLY A 193 -27.50 5.03 -12.25
N GLU A 194 -26.64 6.02 -12.50
CA GLU A 194 -25.19 5.85 -12.54
C GLU A 194 -24.69 5.20 -11.23
N ALA A 195 -23.74 4.27 -11.34
CA ALA A 195 -23.18 3.55 -10.20
C ALA A 195 -21.65 3.57 -10.22
N LEU A 196 -21.04 3.73 -9.05
CA LEU A 196 -19.62 3.49 -8.86
C LEU A 196 -19.39 1.98 -8.79
N ARG A 197 -18.68 1.44 -9.77
CA ARG A 197 -18.29 0.04 -9.80
C ARG A 197 -17.00 -0.14 -9.00
N VAL A 198 -16.99 -1.08 -8.07
CA VAL A 198 -15.84 -1.44 -7.24
C VAL A 198 -15.54 -2.92 -7.43
N VAL A 199 -14.36 -3.25 -7.92
CA VAL A 199 -13.92 -4.62 -8.22
C VAL A 199 -12.78 -5.00 -7.27
N CYS A 200 -12.92 -6.14 -6.60
CA CYS A 200 -11.85 -6.75 -5.82
C CYS A 200 -10.87 -7.39 -6.80
N THR A 201 -9.61 -6.94 -6.85
CA THR A 201 -8.61 -7.45 -7.80
C THR A 201 -7.48 -8.17 -7.08
N PRO A 202 -6.77 -9.12 -7.72
CA PRO A 202 -5.67 -9.81 -7.07
C PRO A 202 -4.51 -8.88 -6.68
N ALA A 203 -3.82 -9.24 -5.61
CA ALA A 203 -2.59 -8.62 -5.17
C ALA A 203 -1.59 -9.71 -4.75
N GLN A 204 -0.30 -9.42 -4.86
CA GLN A 204 0.76 -10.30 -4.39
C GLN A 204 1.17 -9.90 -2.97
N HIS A 205 0.45 -10.43 -1.97
CA HIS A 205 0.67 -10.12 -0.56
C HIS A 205 0.29 -11.31 0.33
N GLY A 206 0.13 -11.07 1.64
CA GLY A 206 -0.42 -12.04 2.61
C GLY A 206 -1.36 -11.36 3.60
N SER A 207 -1.87 -12.13 4.56
CA SER A 207 -2.72 -11.61 5.65
C SER A 207 -2.33 -12.21 7.00
N GLY A 208 -2.73 -11.56 8.09
CA GLY A 208 -2.68 -12.09 9.45
C GLY A 208 -2.64 -11.01 10.54
N ARG A 209 -3.28 -11.26 11.68
CA ARG A 209 -3.36 -10.33 12.82
C ARG A 209 -2.90 -10.94 14.14
N TYR A 210 -3.10 -12.23 14.33
CA TYR A 210 -2.93 -12.92 15.62
C TYR A 210 -1.84 -13.99 15.59
N GLY A 211 -1.10 -14.10 14.48
CA GLY A 211 0.02 -15.04 14.29
C GLY A 211 -0.39 -16.50 14.07
N VAL A 212 -1.65 -16.85 14.36
CA VAL A 212 -2.27 -18.15 14.06
C VAL A 212 -3.23 -18.10 12.88
N ASP A 213 -3.52 -16.89 12.38
CA ASP A 213 -4.49 -16.58 11.33
C ASP A 213 -3.81 -16.17 10.01
N THR A 214 -2.55 -16.57 9.83
CA THR A 214 -1.78 -16.27 8.62
C THR A 214 -2.52 -16.80 7.40
N ASN A 215 -2.83 -15.91 6.45
CA ASN A 215 -3.54 -16.19 5.22
C ASN A 215 -4.94 -16.83 5.42
N CYS A 216 -5.56 -16.63 6.60
CA CYS A 216 -6.95 -17.05 6.84
C CYS A 216 -7.99 -16.08 6.26
N ALA A 217 -7.58 -14.88 5.84
CA ALA A 217 -8.40 -13.92 5.12
C ALA A 217 -7.71 -13.52 3.82
N LEU A 218 -8.49 -13.14 2.83
CA LEU A 218 -7.99 -12.69 1.54
C LEU A 218 -7.34 -11.31 1.68
N TRP A 219 -6.36 -11.06 0.82
CA TRP A 219 -5.77 -9.75 0.53
C TRP A 219 -6.08 -9.38 -0.92
N SER A 220 -6.22 -8.10 -1.21
CA SER A 220 -6.60 -7.64 -2.55
C SER A 220 -5.99 -6.28 -2.88
N SER A 221 -5.96 -6.00 -4.17
CA SER A 221 -5.97 -4.65 -4.70
C SER A 221 -7.41 -4.27 -5.05
N TRP A 222 -7.65 -3.02 -5.43
CA TRP A 222 -8.98 -2.54 -5.76
C TRP A 222 -8.99 -1.74 -7.05
N TYR A 223 -9.97 -2.03 -7.91
CA TYR A 223 -10.20 -1.28 -9.14
C TYR A 223 -11.57 -0.62 -9.08
N LEU A 224 -11.63 0.67 -9.35
CA LEU A 224 -12.90 1.41 -9.36
C LEU A 224 -13.12 2.05 -10.72
N GLU A 225 -14.36 1.98 -11.20
CA GLU A 225 -14.82 2.67 -12.40
C GLU A 225 -15.96 3.61 -12.04
N HIS A 226 -15.72 4.90 -12.25
CA HIS A 226 -16.70 5.95 -12.06
C HIS A 226 -17.29 6.36 -13.42
N PRO A 227 -18.63 6.45 -13.56
CA PRO A 227 -19.29 6.68 -14.84
C PRO A 227 -19.05 8.08 -15.42
N HIS A 228 -18.76 9.07 -14.58
CA HIS A 228 -18.36 10.40 -15.03
C HIS A 228 -17.20 10.31 -16.03
N SER A 229 -17.47 10.80 -17.24
CA SER A 229 -16.62 10.60 -18.40
C SER A 229 -15.53 11.67 -18.50
N ASN A 230 -14.34 11.23 -18.89
CA ASN A 230 -13.26 12.06 -19.39
C ASN A 230 -13.72 12.86 -20.64
N ALA A 231 -12.93 13.87 -21.04
CA ALA A 231 -13.18 14.65 -22.26
C ALA A 231 -13.24 13.80 -23.56
N ASP A 232 -12.73 12.57 -23.51
CA ASP A 232 -12.78 11.57 -24.60
C ASP A 232 -13.95 10.57 -24.49
N GLY A 233 -14.85 10.75 -23.50
CA GLY A 233 -16.01 9.89 -23.28
C GLY A 233 -15.72 8.60 -22.51
N THR A 234 -14.50 8.39 -22.02
CA THR A 234 -14.15 7.18 -21.24
C THR A 234 -14.44 7.37 -19.75
N PRO A 235 -14.88 6.33 -19.01
CA PRO A 235 -15.11 6.43 -17.57
C PRO A 235 -13.80 6.71 -16.81
N THR A 236 -13.90 7.38 -15.66
CA THR A 236 -12.76 7.58 -14.78
C THR A 236 -12.41 6.27 -14.08
N LYS A 237 -11.22 5.74 -14.36
CA LYS A 237 -10.76 4.45 -13.83
C LYS A 237 -9.59 4.64 -12.90
N LEU A 238 -9.67 4.05 -11.72
CA LEU A 238 -8.61 4.14 -10.71
C LEU A 238 -8.26 2.77 -10.13
N TYR A 239 -7.02 2.64 -9.69
CA TYR A 239 -6.48 1.44 -9.09
C TYR A 239 -5.75 1.74 -7.77
N PHE A 240 -6.05 0.94 -6.75
CA PHE A 240 -5.41 0.99 -5.44
C PHE A 240 -4.68 -0.33 -5.20
N GLY A 241 -3.35 -0.28 -5.09
CA GLY A 241 -2.50 -1.48 -5.01
C GLY A 241 -2.45 -2.14 -3.64
N GLY A 242 -2.96 -1.51 -2.58
CA GLY A 242 -2.72 -1.94 -1.20
C GLY A 242 -1.21 -2.07 -0.95
N ASP A 243 -0.78 -3.23 -0.47
CA ASP A 243 0.61 -3.56 -0.18
C ASP A 243 1.27 -4.49 -1.21
N THR A 244 0.66 -4.65 -2.38
CA THR A 244 1.10 -5.65 -3.35
C THR A 244 2.59 -5.54 -3.69
N GLY A 245 3.25 -6.70 -3.75
CA GLY A 245 4.54 -6.85 -4.40
C GLY A 245 4.40 -6.96 -5.93
N CYS A 246 5.54 -7.14 -6.58
CA CYS A 246 5.62 -7.30 -8.03
C CYS A 246 6.48 -8.51 -8.42
N GLN A 247 7.76 -8.53 -8.08
CA GLN A 247 8.69 -9.55 -8.55
C GLN A 247 9.78 -9.80 -7.52
N PHE A 248 10.25 -11.05 -7.40
CA PHE A 248 11.49 -11.29 -6.67
C PHE A 248 12.69 -10.82 -7.50
N HIS A 249 13.61 -10.10 -6.87
CA HIS A 249 14.86 -9.71 -7.50
C HIS A 249 16.08 -10.27 -6.77
N GLY A 250 17.13 -10.56 -7.54
CA GLY A 250 18.41 -10.97 -6.99
C GLY A 250 19.09 -9.88 -6.14
N PRO A 251 20.18 -10.21 -5.41
CA PRO A 251 20.85 -9.31 -4.48
C PRO A 251 21.41 -8.02 -5.10
N SER A 252 21.57 -7.98 -6.42
CA SER A 252 22.07 -6.83 -7.19
C SER A 252 20.99 -5.79 -7.54
N PHE A 253 19.77 -5.94 -6.99
CA PHE A 253 18.63 -5.06 -7.26
C PHE A 253 18.37 -4.03 -6.14
N PRO A 254 17.94 -2.80 -6.46
CA PRO A 254 17.71 -2.25 -7.81
C PRO A 254 19.03 -2.02 -8.56
N PRO A 255 18.99 -1.83 -9.90
CA PRO A 255 20.21 -1.53 -10.67
C PRO A 255 20.96 -0.35 -10.04
N ALA A 256 22.29 -0.37 -10.06
CA ALA A 256 23.05 0.78 -9.57
C ALA A 256 22.86 1.96 -10.52
N PRO A 257 22.62 3.20 -10.03
CA PRO A 257 22.70 4.37 -10.88
C PRO A 257 24.08 4.42 -11.56
N PRO A 258 24.17 4.80 -12.84
CA PRO A 258 25.46 4.90 -13.51
C PRO A 258 26.38 5.86 -12.75
N LEU A 259 27.63 5.45 -12.51
CA LEU A 259 28.64 6.33 -11.93
C LEU A 259 28.76 7.56 -12.82
N ALA A 260 28.63 8.76 -12.24
CA ALA A 260 28.84 10.00 -12.98
C ALA A 260 30.21 9.95 -13.68
N PRO A 261 30.33 10.37 -14.95
CA PRO A 261 31.63 10.42 -15.60
C PRO A 261 32.55 11.32 -14.78
N ALA A 262 33.71 10.77 -14.41
CA ALA A 262 34.76 11.49 -13.69
C ALA A 262 35.37 12.55 -14.61
N SER A 263 34.72 13.71 -14.71
CA SER A 263 35.29 14.89 -15.37
C SER A 263 34.65 16.16 -14.84
N VAL A 264 35.06 16.56 -13.63
CA VAL A 264 35.13 17.99 -13.29
C VAL A 264 36.62 18.31 -13.19
N PRO A 265 37.19 19.10 -14.12
CA PRO A 265 38.51 19.67 -13.94
C PRO A 265 38.39 20.72 -12.84
N THR A 266 38.86 20.40 -11.63
CA THR A 266 39.14 21.42 -10.61
C THR A 266 40.37 22.21 -11.05
N THR A 267 40.17 23.44 -11.51
CA THR A 267 41.22 24.46 -11.52
C THR A 267 41.59 24.79 -10.07
N PRO A 268 42.87 24.80 -9.68
CA PRO A 268 43.26 25.12 -8.32
C PRO A 268 43.38 26.64 -8.14
N ALA A 269 42.69 27.17 -7.13
CA ALA A 269 43.12 28.40 -6.48
C ALA A 269 44.22 28.04 -5.48
N SER A 270 45.30 28.81 -5.54
CA SER A 270 46.48 28.76 -4.69
C SER A 270 46.15 29.00 -3.22
N GLU A 271 46.74 28.24 -2.30
CA GLU A 271 47.86 28.68 -1.42
C GLU A 271 48.07 27.70 -0.24
N THR A 272 49.32 27.27 -0.12
CA THR A 272 50.13 27.00 1.09
C THR A 272 49.71 25.96 2.14
N GLY A 273 50.66 25.05 2.44
CA GLY A 273 50.94 24.67 3.84
C GLY A 273 50.93 23.17 4.19
N ASP A 274 52.08 22.55 4.02
CA ASP A 274 52.65 21.44 4.81
C ASP A 274 52.06 20.02 4.80
N SER A 275 52.92 19.14 4.29
CA SER A 275 52.92 17.68 4.35
C SER A 275 52.96 17.14 5.77
N LEU A 276 52.29 16.01 6.03
CA LEU A 276 52.79 14.91 6.85
C LEU A 276 52.06 13.60 6.48
N PHE A 277 52.83 12.50 6.41
CA PHE A 277 52.49 11.06 6.26
C PHE A 277 52.67 10.41 4.86
N PRO A 278 53.57 9.39 4.73
CA PRO A 278 53.98 8.81 3.45
C PRO A 278 53.22 7.53 3.05
N ASN A 279 53.11 7.33 1.73
CA ASN A 279 53.07 6.07 0.98
C ASN A 279 52.53 4.79 1.67
N GLN A 280 51.31 4.41 1.29
CA GLN A 280 50.96 3.00 1.07
C GLN A 280 50.29 2.84 -0.31
N PRO A 281 50.69 1.85 -1.12
CA PRO A 281 49.99 1.56 -2.37
C PRO A 281 48.66 0.87 -2.04
N LEU A 282 47.55 1.50 -2.41
CA LEU A 282 46.25 0.84 -2.46
C LEU A 282 46.31 -0.26 -3.53
N ARG A 283 46.13 -1.51 -3.07
CA ARG A 283 45.97 -2.69 -3.92
C ARG A 283 44.88 -2.44 -4.96
N SER A 284 45.20 -2.78 -6.21
CA SER A 284 44.23 -2.91 -7.29
C SER A 284 43.19 -3.97 -6.93
N HIS A 285 41.95 -3.54 -6.70
CA HIS A 285 40.79 -4.44 -6.80
C HIS A 285 40.22 -4.37 -8.22
N PRO A 286 39.78 -5.50 -8.78
CA PRO A 286 39.47 -5.64 -10.19
C PRO A 286 38.26 -4.78 -10.58
N THR A 287 38.39 -4.08 -11.71
CA THR A 287 37.29 -3.40 -12.38
C THR A 287 36.30 -4.44 -12.91
N TYR A 288 35.15 -4.57 -12.27
CA TYR A 288 34.03 -5.31 -12.82
C TYR A 288 33.43 -4.50 -13.99
N ARG A 289 33.82 -4.86 -15.22
CA ARG A 289 33.07 -4.52 -16.45
C ARG A 289 31.87 -5.46 -16.53
N GLY A 290 30.67 -4.96 -16.29
CA GLY A 290 29.46 -5.77 -16.42
C GLY A 290 28.19 -5.02 -16.05
N GLY A 291 27.96 -3.84 -16.63
CA GLY A 291 26.62 -3.25 -16.67
C GLY A 291 25.92 -3.77 -17.93
N ALA A 292 25.18 -4.86 -17.79
CA ALA A 292 24.30 -5.31 -18.87
C ALA A 292 23.11 -4.35 -18.94
N HIS A 293 22.97 -3.70 -20.09
CA HIS A 293 21.70 -3.14 -20.52
C HIS A 293 20.76 -4.34 -20.63
N LEU A 294 19.80 -4.50 -19.71
CA LEU A 294 18.84 -5.60 -19.81
C LEU A 294 18.06 -5.38 -21.10
N SER A 295 18.28 -6.29 -22.05
CA SER A 295 17.49 -6.38 -23.26
C SER A 295 16.10 -6.94 -22.91
N PRO A 296 15.05 -6.71 -23.72
CA PRO A 296 13.75 -7.33 -23.50
C PRO A 296 13.82 -8.87 -23.43
N ASP A 297 14.83 -9.48 -24.06
CA ASP A 297 15.09 -10.92 -24.00
C ASP A 297 15.66 -11.38 -22.65
N ASP A 298 16.26 -10.49 -21.83
CA ASP A 298 16.75 -10.83 -20.49
C ASP A 298 15.62 -10.93 -19.46
N GLU A 299 14.46 -10.28 -19.68
CA GLU A 299 13.27 -10.44 -18.81
C GLU A 299 12.69 -11.86 -18.88
N LEU A 300 12.85 -12.55 -20.02
CA LEU A 300 12.50 -13.97 -20.19
C LEU A 300 13.50 -14.93 -19.52
N SER A 301 14.63 -14.42 -19.00
CA SER A 301 15.69 -15.22 -18.35
C SER A 301 15.72 -15.11 -16.83
N SER A 302 14.91 -14.23 -16.23
CA SER A 302 14.78 -14.17 -14.77
C SER A 302 14.04 -15.42 -14.27
N PRO A 303 14.59 -16.21 -13.32
CA PRO A 303 13.90 -17.38 -12.79
C PRO A 303 12.61 -17.04 -12.01
N TYR A 304 12.35 -15.75 -11.76
CA TYR A 304 11.17 -15.28 -11.04
C TYR A 304 10.42 -14.26 -11.92
N PRO A 305 9.34 -14.63 -12.59
CA PRO A 305 8.57 -13.70 -13.43
C PRO A 305 7.86 -12.64 -12.56
N PRO A 306 7.53 -11.47 -13.14
CA PRO A 306 6.69 -10.48 -12.47
C PRO A 306 5.27 -11.04 -12.23
N CYS A 307 4.59 -10.48 -11.23
CA CYS A 307 3.22 -10.85 -10.88
C CYS A 307 2.30 -10.67 -12.11
N PRO A 308 1.61 -11.74 -12.57
CA PRO A 308 0.75 -11.67 -13.75
C PRO A 308 -0.55 -10.90 -13.50
N ALA A 309 -0.88 -10.60 -12.23
CA ALA A 309 -2.13 -9.96 -11.85
C ALA A 309 -2.31 -8.60 -12.53
N PHE A 310 -1.25 -7.81 -12.70
CA PHE A 310 -1.34 -6.48 -13.31
C PHE A 310 -1.77 -6.56 -14.78
N SER A 311 -1.10 -7.39 -15.57
CA SER A 311 -1.48 -7.71 -16.95
C SER A 311 -2.91 -8.27 -17.05
N GLU A 312 -3.32 -9.12 -16.11
CA GLU A 312 -4.68 -9.67 -16.08
C GLU A 312 -5.74 -8.60 -15.78
N ILE A 313 -5.47 -7.70 -14.83
CA ILE A 313 -6.33 -6.56 -14.49
C ILE A 313 -6.53 -5.68 -15.72
N ILE A 314 -5.46 -5.34 -16.45
CA ILE A 314 -5.54 -4.56 -17.69
C ILE A 314 -6.40 -5.29 -18.73
N THR A 315 -6.18 -6.59 -18.90
CA THR A 315 -6.91 -7.40 -19.89
C THR A 315 -8.41 -7.43 -19.60
N ARG A 316 -8.80 -7.50 -18.32
CA ARG A 316 -10.21 -7.61 -17.90
C ARG A 316 -10.91 -6.26 -17.74
N LEU A 317 -10.22 -5.25 -17.23
CA LEU A 317 -10.82 -3.98 -16.77
C LEU A 317 -10.29 -2.77 -17.55
N GLY A 318 -9.24 -2.93 -18.35
CA GLY A 318 -8.59 -1.85 -19.10
C GLY A 318 -7.63 -1.02 -18.25
N HIS A 319 -6.98 -0.05 -18.90
CA HIS A 319 -5.97 0.81 -18.28
C HIS A 319 -6.61 1.87 -17.36
N PRO A 320 -6.25 1.91 -16.05
CA PRO A 320 -6.62 3.02 -15.18
C PRO A 320 -5.86 4.30 -15.53
N SER A 321 -6.47 5.46 -15.28
CA SER A 321 -5.83 6.77 -15.42
C SER A 321 -5.24 7.30 -14.11
N PHE A 322 -5.66 6.72 -12.97
CA PHE A 322 -5.14 7.08 -11.65
C PHE A 322 -4.77 5.84 -10.84
N LEU A 323 -3.54 5.82 -10.31
CA LEU A 323 -3.04 4.71 -9.50
C LEU A 323 -2.58 5.20 -8.13
N MET A 324 -2.69 4.33 -7.14
CA MET A 324 -2.10 4.49 -5.83
C MET A 324 -1.26 3.25 -5.54
N LEU A 325 0.06 3.38 -5.61
CA LEU A 325 0.99 2.24 -5.51
C LEU A 325 1.92 2.35 -4.29
N PRO A 326 2.13 1.24 -3.57
CA PRO A 326 3.11 1.21 -2.48
C PRO A 326 4.52 1.40 -3.04
N ILE A 327 5.37 2.13 -2.31
CA ILE A 327 6.78 2.35 -2.73
C ILE A 327 7.79 1.97 -1.65
N SER A 328 7.37 1.42 -0.51
CA SER A 328 8.28 0.96 0.55
C SER A 328 8.03 -0.48 0.94
N VAL A 329 9.11 -1.11 1.40
CA VAL A 329 9.16 -2.47 1.91
C VAL A 329 8.79 -2.49 3.40
N GLY A 330 7.50 -2.61 3.70
CA GLY A 330 6.90 -3.01 4.99
C GLY A 330 7.42 -2.37 6.29
N ALA A 331 6.56 -1.63 7.00
CA ALA A 331 6.87 -1.08 8.32
C ALA A 331 7.06 -2.14 9.42
N THR A 332 6.32 -3.25 9.37
CA THR A 332 6.26 -4.25 10.45
C THR A 332 7.57 -5.00 10.68
N ILE A 333 8.31 -5.34 9.61
CA ILE A 333 9.58 -6.07 9.73
C ILE A 333 10.71 -5.12 10.14
N SER A 334 10.70 -3.90 9.61
CA SER A 334 11.62 -2.84 10.02
C SER A 334 11.43 -2.48 11.51
N PHE A 335 10.19 -2.51 12.00
CA PHE A 335 9.86 -2.35 13.42
C PHE A 335 10.32 -3.52 14.30
N LEU A 336 10.06 -4.77 13.94
CA LEU A 336 10.53 -5.92 14.74
C LEU A 336 12.05 -5.92 14.90
N ARG A 337 12.77 -5.42 13.90
CA ARG A 337 14.22 -5.25 13.94
C ARG A 337 14.67 -4.10 14.84
N SER A 338 13.93 -2.99 14.92
CA SER A 338 14.34 -1.83 15.73
C SER A 338 14.33 -2.09 17.25
N TYR A 339 13.64 -3.14 17.71
CA TYR A 339 13.59 -3.56 19.11
C TYR A 339 14.73 -4.50 19.53
N ILE A 340 15.56 -4.95 18.58
CA ILE A 340 16.64 -5.89 18.85
C ILE A 340 17.98 -5.16 18.73
N PRO A 341 18.69 -4.87 19.85
CA PRO A 341 20.00 -4.22 19.83
C PRO A 341 21.12 -5.23 19.53
N LEU A 342 20.93 -6.06 18.49
CA LEU A 342 21.89 -7.09 18.10
C LEU A 342 22.60 -6.68 16.80
N PRO A 343 23.93 -6.85 16.70
CA PRO A 343 24.65 -6.69 15.44
C PRO A 343 24.09 -7.61 14.35
N ASP A 344 24.21 -7.17 13.09
CA ASP A 344 23.58 -7.81 11.93
C ASP A 344 23.90 -9.29 11.75
N SER A 345 25.05 -9.75 12.25
CA SER A 345 25.48 -11.15 12.19
C SER A 345 24.70 -12.08 13.11
N ILE A 346 23.95 -11.54 14.09
CA ILE A 346 23.27 -12.31 15.15
C ILE A 346 21.81 -11.88 15.38
N SER A 347 21.28 -10.96 14.57
CA SER A 347 19.85 -10.64 14.59
C SER A 347 19.02 -11.84 14.09
N PRO A 348 17.97 -12.28 14.83
CA PRO A 348 17.06 -13.32 14.35
C PRO A 348 16.16 -12.83 13.20
N PHE A 349 16.13 -11.52 12.92
CA PHE A 349 15.46 -10.93 11.76
C PHE A 349 16.50 -10.56 10.69
N PRO A 350 16.50 -11.23 9.52
CA PRO A 350 17.50 -11.01 8.47
C PRO A 350 17.38 -9.63 7.83
N ARG A 351 18.49 -9.11 7.26
CA ARG A 351 18.45 -7.93 6.38
C ARG A 351 17.61 -8.25 5.15
N LEU A 352 16.42 -7.68 5.08
CA LEU A 352 15.59 -7.75 3.88
C LEU A 352 16.14 -6.75 2.85
N THR A 353 16.84 -7.26 1.86
CA THR A 353 17.19 -6.48 0.67
C THR A 353 15.91 -6.25 -0.14
N PRO A 354 15.72 -5.05 -0.76
CA PRO A 354 14.52 -4.76 -1.54
C PRO A 354 14.13 -5.86 -2.52
N GLY A 355 15.10 -6.55 -3.15
CA GLY A 355 14.82 -7.67 -4.05
C GLY A 355 14.19 -8.91 -3.42
N LEU A 356 14.48 -9.22 -2.15
CA LEU A 356 13.91 -10.37 -1.44
C LEU A 356 12.45 -10.10 -1.03
N THR A 357 12.13 -8.85 -0.67
CA THR A 357 10.79 -8.43 -0.27
C THR A 357 9.93 -7.92 -1.41
N ALA A 358 10.52 -7.62 -2.57
CA ALA A 358 9.82 -7.08 -3.73
C ALA A 358 8.65 -7.94 -4.21
N ALA A 359 8.71 -9.25 -3.97
CA ALA A 359 7.60 -10.16 -4.23
C ALA A 359 6.39 -9.91 -3.31
N ASN A 360 6.57 -9.39 -2.09
CA ASN A 360 5.47 -9.11 -1.17
C ASN A 360 5.20 -7.61 -0.96
N HIS A 361 6.19 -6.74 -1.16
CA HIS A 361 6.05 -5.28 -1.09
C HIS A 361 6.93 -4.64 -2.16
N MET A 362 6.32 -3.98 -3.15
CA MET A 362 7.09 -3.47 -4.26
C MET A 362 7.98 -2.27 -3.84
N PRO A 363 9.28 -2.27 -4.22
CA PRO A 363 10.14 -1.10 -4.07
C PRO A 363 9.81 -0.05 -5.14
N PRO A 364 10.37 1.18 -5.05
CA PRO A 364 10.03 2.25 -5.99
C PRO A 364 10.26 1.90 -7.46
N TRP A 365 11.29 1.10 -7.78
CA TRP A 365 11.54 0.63 -9.14
C TRP A 365 10.38 -0.18 -9.71
N ASP A 366 9.88 -1.14 -8.93
CA ASP A 366 8.76 -1.97 -9.35
C ASP A 366 7.46 -1.17 -9.40
N ALA A 367 7.28 -0.21 -8.50
CA ALA A 367 6.12 0.68 -8.55
C ALA A 367 6.06 1.49 -9.84
N VAL A 368 7.19 2.06 -10.29
CA VAL A 368 7.24 2.80 -11.57
C VAL A 368 7.02 1.84 -12.75
N ARG A 369 7.57 0.62 -12.71
CA ARG A 369 7.34 -0.38 -13.76
C ARG A 369 5.88 -0.81 -13.84
N VAL A 370 5.25 -1.12 -12.72
CA VAL A 370 3.82 -1.47 -12.65
C VAL A 370 2.96 -0.29 -13.12
N PHE A 371 3.31 0.94 -12.74
CA PHE A 371 2.64 2.12 -13.26
C PHE A 371 2.76 2.24 -14.78
N ASP A 372 3.95 2.01 -15.33
CA ASP A 372 4.16 2.06 -16.78
C ASP A 372 3.37 0.96 -17.49
N GLU A 373 3.38 -0.28 -16.99
CA GLU A 373 2.62 -1.41 -17.54
C GLU A 373 1.10 -1.17 -17.49
N MET A 374 0.59 -0.75 -16.33
CA MET A 374 -0.84 -0.61 -16.09
C MET A 374 -1.47 0.57 -16.82
N THR A 375 -0.70 1.52 -17.34
CA THR A 375 -1.25 2.75 -17.90
C THR A 375 -0.94 2.96 -19.36
N SER A 376 -1.89 3.58 -20.07
CA SER A 376 -1.73 4.02 -21.45
C SER A 376 -1.97 5.53 -21.54
N GLY A 377 -1.07 6.27 -22.19
CA GLY A 377 -1.27 7.71 -22.40
C GLY A 377 -1.07 8.55 -21.13
N GLN A 378 -2.01 9.46 -20.86
CA GLN A 378 -1.95 10.36 -19.71
C GLN A 378 -2.49 9.67 -18.46
N ALA A 379 -1.63 9.52 -17.45
CA ALA A 379 -2.00 8.91 -16.18
C ALA A 379 -1.18 9.48 -15.03
N THR A 380 -1.71 9.36 -13.83
CA THR A 380 -1.05 9.82 -12.59
C THR A 380 -0.98 8.67 -11.60
N CYS A 381 0.19 8.41 -11.02
CA CYS A 381 0.35 7.49 -9.90
C CYS A 381 0.75 8.24 -8.64
N MET A 382 0.04 8.03 -7.54
CA MET A 382 0.38 8.56 -6.23
C MET A 382 1.10 7.50 -5.39
N ALA A 383 2.25 7.87 -4.83
CA ALA A 383 2.99 7.06 -3.89
C ALA A 383 2.25 6.89 -2.56
N ILE A 384 2.03 5.64 -2.14
CA ILE A 384 1.50 5.28 -0.82
C ILE A 384 2.44 4.31 -0.09
N HIS A 385 2.08 3.90 1.13
CA HIS A 385 2.83 2.95 1.95
C HIS A 385 4.30 3.34 2.15
N TRP A 386 4.56 4.62 2.48
CA TRP A 386 5.90 5.12 2.76
C TRP A 386 5.86 6.29 3.74
N GLY A 387 7.00 6.62 4.35
CA GLY A 387 7.19 7.88 5.07
C GLY A 387 6.40 8.07 6.38
N THR A 388 5.50 7.17 6.77
CA THR A 388 4.69 7.30 8.00
C THR A 388 5.22 6.50 9.17
N PHE A 389 5.48 5.21 8.97
CA PHE A 389 6.04 4.30 9.97
C PHE A 389 7.47 3.96 9.57
N ILE A 390 8.40 4.86 9.88
CA ILE A 390 9.80 4.75 9.46
C ILE A 390 10.72 4.49 10.65
N SER A 391 11.84 3.82 10.40
CA SER A 391 12.86 3.59 11.44
C SER A 391 13.77 4.81 11.64
N GLY A 392 13.91 5.66 10.61
CA GLY A 392 14.72 6.88 10.64
C GLY A 392 14.50 7.76 9.41
N PRO A 393 14.81 9.07 9.48
CA PRO A 393 14.59 10.02 8.39
C PRO A 393 15.34 9.67 7.09
N GLU A 394 16.46 8.97 7.18
CA GLU A 394 17.22 8.47 6.02
C GLU A 394 16.39 7.54 5.10
N GLU A 395 15.40 6.83 5.66
CA GLU A 395 14.49 5.97 4.91
C GLU A 395 13.64 6.77 3.92
N VAL A 396 13.20 7.97 4.33
CA VAL A 396 12.44 8.91 3.48
C VAL A 396 13.29 9.36 2.30
N LEU A 397 14.54 9.80 2.55
CA LEU A 397 15.46 10.25 1.50
C LEU A 397 15.78 9.14 0.53
N LYS A 398 16.05 7.95 1.05
CA LYS A 398 16.38 6.78 0.23
C LYS A 398 15.21 6.41 -0.67
N THR A 399 14.00 6.33 -0.11
CA THR A 399 12.78 5.96 -0.85
C THR A 399 12.47 6.99 -1.94
N LEU A 400 12.52 8.29 -1.62
CA LEU A 400 12.31 9.36 -2.60
C LEU A 400 13.41 9.40 -3.68
N GLY A 401 14.66 9.20 -3.30
CA GLY A 401 15.78 9.14 -4.24
C GLY A 401 15.66 7.98 -5.21
N GLN A 402 15.27 6.80 -4.71
CA GLN A 402 15.00 5.62 -5.53
C GLN A 402 13.80 5.80 -6.45
N LEU A 403 12.71 6.42 -5.96
CA LEU A 403 11.54 6.71 -6.78
C LEU A 403 11.87 7.68 -7.90
N LYS A 404 12.53 8.80 -7.58
CA LYS A 404 12.95 9.79 -8.57
C LYS A 404 13.84 9.17 -9.63
N TRP A 405 14.83 8.40 -9.21
CA TRP A 405 15.74 7.72 -10.14
C TRP A 405 15.01 6.70 -11.03
N ALA A 406 14.11 5.88 -10.48
CA ALA A 406 13.30 4.95 -11.27
C ALA A 406 12.43 5.68 -12.30
N CYS A 407 11.80 6.79 -11.91
CA CYS A 407 11.03 7.65 -12.82
C CYS A 407 11.90 8.17 -13.97
N GLU A 408 13.09 8.69 -13.67
CA GLU A 408 14.06 9.17 -14.67
C GLU A 408 14.49 8.07 -15.65
N GLN A 409 14.73 6.84 -15.16
CA GLN A 409 15.13 5.72 -16.03
C GLN A 409 13.99 5.24 -16.94
N MET A 410 12.74 5.33 -16.50
CA MET A 410 11.58 4.82 -17.23
C MET A 410 10.82 5.90 -18.01
N GLY A 411 11.36 7.12 -18.09
CA GLY A 411 10.72 8.23 -18.81
C GLY A 411 9.41 8.70 -18.19
N VAL A 412 9.22 8.45 -16.88
CA VAL A 412 8.06 8.90 -16.10
C VAL A 412 8.41 10.20 -15.41
N ARG A 413 7.51 11.20 -15.44
CA ARG A 413 7.74 12.45 -14.72
C ARG A 413 7.62 12.20 -13.21
N PHE A 414 8.64 12.56 -12.44
CA PHE A 414 8.55 12.61 -10.99
C PHE A 414 8.10 14.00 -10.53
N ALA A 415 7.11 14.07 -9.64
CA ALA A 415 6.60 15.31 -9.08
C ALA A 415 6.41 15.24 -7.56
N ARG A 416 6.41 16.41 -6.93
CA ARG A 416 6.10 16.60 -5.51
C ARG A 416 4.94 17.59 -5.41
N GLY A 417 3.86 17.23 -4.71
CA GLY A 417 2.72 18.13 -4.52
C GLY A 417 1.95 18.48 -5.82
N GLU A 418 1.36 19.68 -5.85
CA GLU A 418 0.51 20.18 -6.95
C GLU A 418 1.29 20.48 -8.25
N ASP A 419 2.63 20.52 -8.21
CA ASP A 419 3.50 20.63 -9.39
C ASP A 419 3.32 19.47 -10.40
N ALA A 420 2.50 18.48 -10.04
CA ALA A 420 2.11 17.32 -10.83
C ALA A 420 0.93 17.56 -11.80
N ILE A 421 0.14 18.64 -11.64
CA ILE A 421 -1.16 18.79 -12.31
C ILE A 421 -1.00 19.47 -13.68
N GLY A 422 -1.57 18.86 -14.73
CA GLY A 422 -1.83 19.53 -16.01
C GLY A 422 -0.83 19.29 -17.16
N GLU A 423 0.25 18.53 -16.94
CA GLU A 423 1.19 18.19 -18.02
C GLU A 423 0.81 16.88 -18.74
N LYS A 424 1.04 16.84 -20.05
CA LYS A 424 0.78 15.65 -20.87
C LYS A 424 1.79 14.55 -20.53
N GLY A 425 1.29 13.34 -20.25
CA GLY A 425 2.12 12.14 -20.07
C GLY A 425 1.85 11.41 -18.75
N LYS A 426 2.77 10.52 -18.37
CA LYS A 426 2.73 9.76 -17.13
C LYS A 426 3.45 10.53 -16.02
N THR A 427 2.79 10.73 -14.89
CA THR A 427 3.36 11.41 -13.71
C THR A 427 3.26 10.53 -12.48
N PHE A 428 4.40 10.30 -11.81
CA PHE A 428 4.46 9.68 -10.49
C PHE A 428 4.67 10.76 -9.44
N VAL A 429 3.68 10.95 -8.58
CA VAL A 429 3.69 11.97 -7.53
C VAL A 429 3.94 11.35 -6.16
N ALA A 430 4.82 11.97 -5.39
CA ALA A 430 4.95 11.72 -3.97
C ALA A 430 4.48 12.97 -3.22
N LEU A 431 3.52 12.86 -2.31
CA LEU A 431 2.97 13.99 -1.57
C LEU A 431 3.66 14.17 -0.21
N ASN A 432 3.37 15.30 0.45
CA ASN A 432 3.53 15.45 1.89
C ASN A 432 2.26 14.93 2.59
N HIS A 433 2.34 14.60 3.87
CA HIS A 433 1.16 14.17 4.63
C HIS A 433 0.11 15.28 4.63
N GLY A 434 -1.12 14.96 4.21
CA GLY A 434 -2.21 15.92 4.06
C GLY A 434 -2.26 16.65 2.71
N GLY A 435 -1.20 16.52 1.90
CA GLY A 435 -1.17 17.05 0.55
C GLY A 435 -2.21 16.37 -0.35
N SER A 436 -2.67 17.11 -1.36
CA SER A 436 -3.70 16.65 -2.30
C SER A 436 -3.29 16.85 -3.76
N ILE A 437 -3.94 16.11 -4.64
CA ILE A 437 -3.93 16.32 -6.09
C ILE A 437 -5.36 16.31 -6.62
N THR A 438 -5.61 17.10 -7.67
CA THR A 438 -6.90 17.19 -8.36
C THR A 438 -6.65 16.92 -9.85
N LEU A 439 -7.43 16.01 -10.46
CA LEU A 439 -7.25 15.54 -11.85
C LEU A 439 -8.46 15.82 -12.73
#